data_AF-A0A356TK45-F1
#
_entry.id   AF-A0A356TK45-F1
#
_cell.length_a   1.000
_cell.length_b   1.000
_cell.length_c   1.000
_cell.angle_alpha   90.00
_cell.angle_beta   90.00
_cell.angle_gamma   90.00
#
_symmetry.space_group_name_H-M   'P 1'
#
loop_
_entity.id
_entity.type
_entity.pdbx_description
1 polymer ?
#
loop_
_entity_poly.entity_id
_entity_poly.type
_entity_poly.pdbx_seq_one_letter_code
_entity_poly.pdbx_strand_id
1 'polypeptide(L)'
;ENIDTQYGLLLWNRATNITVYGNYFVHNKERNIRSSTCTSTFEMVNNVVYSYVAATRPTYENVFDVIGNVFITNPSVTDRFQTVRLEASTNNCPDGMIERTRAHISDNILDDGVATVSGNLDPYLESAPTQDSGLVARPASEVAEWVYADVGATFPARDAADARVIEHARTRTGEFLRSPADVGGYPALAG
;
A
#
# COMPACT_ATOMS: atom_id res chain seq x y z
N GLU A 1 13.22 0.55 2.43
CA GLU A 1 12.56 0.37 3.75
C GLU A 1 12.69 1.67 4.55
N ASN A 2 11.70 2.03 5.37
CA ASN A 2 11.76 3.22 6.22
C ASN A 2 12.23 2.84 7.63
N ILE A 3 13.41 3.29 8.04
CA ILE A 3 14.03 2.93 9.33
C ILE A 3 13.67 3.86 10.50
N ASP A 4 13.17 5.06 10.20
CA ASP A 4 12.89 6.08 11.22
C ASP A 4 11.47 5.92 11.76
N THR A 5 10.48 6.19 10.90
CA THR A 5 9.08 6.14 11.27
C THR A 5 8.41 4.82 10.90
N GLN A 6 9.03 4.05 10.00
CA GLN A 6 8.47 2.81 9.44
C GLN A 6 7.12 3.04 8.76
N TYR A 7 6.87 4.24 8.26
CA TYR A 7 5.66 4.59 7.53
C TYR A 7 5.93 4.69 6.02
N GLY A 8 4.97 4.22 5.23
CA GLY A 8 4.97 4.37 3.78
C GLY A 8 4.44 5.73 3.33
N LEU A 9 3.48 5.71 2.40
CA LEU A 9 2.95 6.88 1.72
C LEU A 9 1.73 7.47 2.43
N LEU A 10 1.82 8.77 2.75
CA LEU A 10 0.75 9.57 3.33
C LEU A 10 0.18 10.53 2.27
N LEU A 11 -1.09 10.35 1.93
CA LEU A 11 -1.89 11.37 1.26
C LEU A 11 -2.42 12.33 2.33
N TRP A 12 -2.00 13.59 2.21
CA TRP A 12 -2.40 14.66 3.11
C TRP A 12 -3.50 15.53 2.49
N ASN A 13 -3.61 16.76 2.97
CA ASN A 13 -4.67 17.70 2.61
C ASN A 13 -4.74 17.97 1.11
N ARG A 14 -5.92 17.75 0.52
CA ARG A 14 -6.25 18.02 -0.90
C ARG A 14 -5.31 17.33 -1.91
N ALA A 15 -4.75 16.18 -1.54
CA ALA A 15 -4.12 15.28 -2.51
C ALA A 15 -5.21 14.73 -3.43
N THR A 16 -5.26 15.22 -4.68
CA THR A 16 -6.29 14.88 -5.67
C THR A 16 -5.64 14.42 -6.96
N ASN A 17 -6.34 13.54 -7.68
CA ASN A 17 -5.89 12.94 -8.94
C ASN A 17 -4.53 12.21 -8.77
N ILE A 18 -4.41 11.43 -7.70
CA ILE A 18 -3.19 10.68 -7.39
C ILE A 18 -3.37 9.22 -7.78
N THR A 19 -2.51 8.73 -8.68
CA THR A 19 -2.42 7.32 -9.03
C THR A 19 -1.19 6.71 -8.38
N VAL A 20 -1.41 5.69 -7.55
CA VAL A 20 -0.35 4.86 -6.95
C VAL A 20 -0.36 3.53 -7.70
N TYR A 21 0.55 3.37 -8.66
CA TYR A 21 0.57 2.22 -9.57
C TYR A 21 1.91 1.48 -9.60
N GLY A 22 1.89 0.15 -9.54
CA GLY A 22 3.08 -0.70 -9.74
C GLY A 22 4.16 -0.56 -8.65
N ASN A 23 3.80 -0.15 -7.43
CA ASN A 23 4.75 0.07 -6.35
C ASN A 23 4.92 -1.17 -5.48
N TYR A 24 6.08 -1.27 -4.81
CA TYR A 24 6.35 -2.26 -3.77
C TYR A 24 6.53 -1.56 -2.41
N PHE A 25 5.52 -1.68 -1.54
CA PHE A 25 5.57 -1.23 -0.15
C PHE A 25 6.02 -2.38 0.73
N VAL A 26 7.20 -2.25 1.34
CA VAL A 26 7.84 -3.34 2.09
C VAL A 26 8.30 -2.89 3.46
N HIS A 27 7.99 -3.71 4.48
CA HIS A 27 8.39 -3.48 5.88
C HIS A 27 8.00 -2.09 6.40
N ASN A 28 6.81 -1.63 6.04
CA ASN A 28 6.19 -0.43 6.58
C ASN A 28 5.10 -0.84 7.58
N LYS A 29 5.20 -0.37 8.83
CA LYS A 29 4.17 -0.60 9.85
C LYS A 29 2.80 -0.10 9.41
N GLU A 30 2.71 1.12 8.90
CA GLU A 30 1.46 1.72 8.43
C GLU A 30 1.69 2.57 7.17
N ARG A 31 0.60 3.15 6.65
CA ARG A 31 0.56 4.04 5.49
C ARG A 31 0.93 3.32 4.20
N ASN A 32 0.19 2.24 3.91
CA ASN A 32 0.38 1.42 2.70
C ASN A 32 -0.88 1.35 1.82
N ILE A 33 -1.46 2.44 1.31
CA ILE A 33 -1.18 3.85 1.60
C ILE A 33 -2.14 4.36 2.70
N ARG A 34 -1.95 5.58 3.21
CA ARG A 34 -2.94 6.22 4.09
C ARG A 34 -3.32 7.60 3.57
N SER A 35 -4.61 7.90 3.50
CA SER A 35 -5.09 9.28 3.44
C SER A 35 -5.50 9.71 4.84
N SER A 36 -5.03 10.87 5.33
CA SER A 36 -5.31 11.29 6.72
C SER A 36 -6.25 12.48 6.86
N THR A 37 -6.59 13.18 5.78
CA THR A 37 -7.51 14.32 5.76
C THR A 37 -8.74 14.00 4.91
N CYS A 38 -9.77 14.85 4.99
CA CYS A 38 -10.93 14.80 4.09
C CYS A 38 -10.56 15.22 2.67
N THR A 39 -11.43 14.94 1.69
CA THR A 39 -11.43 15.50 0.32
C THR A 39 -10.23 15.15 -0.57
N SER A 40 -9.56 14.04 -0.31
CA SER A 40 -8.56 13.46 -1.21
C SER A 40 -9.22 12.59 -2.28
N THR A 41 -8.62 12.55 -3.48
CA THR A 41 -8.98 11.63 -4.55
C THR A 41 -7.77 10.86 -5.04
N PHE A 42 -7.86 9.52 -5.05
CA PHE A 42 -6.72 8.68 -5.42
C PHE A 42 -7.14 7.29 -5.87
N GLU A 43 -6.27 6.63 -6.62
CA GLU A 43 -6.39 5.21 -6.90
C GLU A 43 -5.09 4.48 -6.54
N MET A 44 -5.24 3.25 -6.08
CA MET A 44 -4.15 2.33 -5.81
C MET A 44 -4.34 1.12 -6.71
N VAL A 45 -3.49 0.99 -7.73
CA VAL A 45 -3.65 0.00 -8.79
C VAL A 45 -2.41 -0.90 -8.89
N ASN A 46 -2.59 -2.22 -8.84
CA ASN A 46 -1.51 -3.21 -9.04
C ASN A 46 -0.22 -2.95 -8.22
N ASN A 47 -0.35 -2.63 -6.95
CA ASN A 47 0.78 -2.52 -6.02
C ASN A 47 0.94 -3.82 -5.22
N VAL A 48 2.14 -4.03 -4.72
CA VAL A 48 2.47 -5.07 -3.74
C VAL A 48 2.71 -4.43 -2.39
N VAL A 49 2.04 -4.93 -1.36
CA VAL A 49 2.21 -4.49 0.03
C VAL A 49 2.58 -5.68 0.89
N TYR A 50 3.81 -5.70 1.41
CA TYR A 50 4.35 -6.81 2.20
C TYR A 50 4.79 -6.37 3.60
N SER A 51 4.49 -7.22 4.59
CA SER A 51 4.98 -7.11 5.97
C SER A 51 4.59 -5.78 6.63
N TYR A 52 3.33 -5.66 7.02
CA TYR A 52 2.73 -4.46 7.60
C TYR A 52 1.95 -4.75 8.87
N VAL A 53 1.76 -3.73 9.72
CA VAL A 53 0.77 -3.78 10.83
C VAL A 53 -0.59 -3.29 10.35
N ALA A 54 -0.60 -2.27 9.50
CA ALA A 54 -1.79 -1.81 8.79
C ALA A 54 -1.47 -1.56 7.31
N ALA A 55 -2.33 -2.09 6.44
CA ALA A 55 -2.22 -1.93 4.99
C ALA A 55 -2.78 -0.56 4.55
N THR A 56 -3.86 -0.56 3.77
CA THR A 56 -4.44 0.65 3.18
C THR A 56 -5.49 1.27 4.10
N ARG A 57 -5.34 2.56 4.43
CA ARG A 57 -6.21 3.29 5.37
C ARG A 57 -6.75 4.60 4.77
N PRO A 58 -7.87 4.54 4.05
CA PRO A 58 -8.61 5.74 3.66
C PRO A 58 -9.31 6.40 4.86
N THR A 59 -9.32 7.73 4.88
CA THR A 59 -10.14 8.53 5.81
C THR A 59 -11.50 8.80 5.17
N TYR A 60 -12.54 9.01 5.99
CA TYR A 60 -13.86 9.48 5.53
C TYR A 60 -13.78 10.71 4.61
N GLU A 61 -14.80 10.88 3.76
CA GLU A 61 -14.93 11.93 2.74
C GLU A 61 -13.91 11.86 1.58
N ASN A 62 -13.13 10.79 1.48
CA ASN A 62 -12.26 10.58 0.34
C ASN A 62 -12.96 9.76 -0.74
N VAL A 63 -12.59 10.02 -2.00
CA VAL A 63 -13.07 9.27 -3.16
C VAL A 63 -11.90 8.46 -3.69
N PHE A 64 -11.97 7.14 -3.67
CA PHE A 64 -10.79 6.34 -3.98
C PHE A 64 -11.05 4.96 -4.57
N ASP A 65 -10.10 4.50 -5.36
CA ASP A 65 -10.15 3.14 -5.91
C ASP A 65 -8.97 2.30 -5.40
N VAL A 66 -9.21 1.01 -5.15
CA VAL A 66 -8.18 0.02 -4.80
C VAL A 66 -8.40 -1.19 -5.69
N ILE A 67 -7.55 -1.36 -6.71
CA ILE A 67 -7.80 -2.29 -7.81
C ILE A 67 -6.57 -3.18 -8.03
N GLY A 68 -6.75 -4.50 -8.05
CA GLY A 68 -5.70 -5.40 -8.54
C GLY A 68 -4.45 -5.47 -7.64
N ASN A 69 -4.51 -5.08 -6.37
CA ASN A 69 -3.33 -5.05 -5.49
C ASN A 69 -3.11 -6.39 -4.79
N VAL A 70 -1.85 -6.67 -4.45
CA VAL A 70 -1.44 -7.88 -3.73
C VAL A 70 -0.92 -7.49 -2.36
N PHE A 71 -1.56 -8.00 -1.32
CA PHE A 71 -1.19 -7.81 0.07
C PHE A 71 -0.65 -9.13 0.62
N ILE A 72 0.51 -9.10 1.26
CA ILE A 72 1.23 -10.30 1.71
C ILE A 72 1.55 -10.15 3.20
N THR A 73 1.13 -11.12 4.00
CA THR A 73 1.42 -11.14 5.44
C THR A 73 2.83 -11.67 5.72
N ASN A 74 3.38 -11.27 6.86
CA ASN A 74 4.63 -11.80 7.41
C ASN A 74 4.29 -12.49 8.74
N PRO A 75 4.57 -13.80 8.92
CA PRO A 75 4.28 -14.53 10.16
C PRO A 75 4.88 -13.92 11.42
N SER A 76 5.95 -13.13 11.30
CA SER A 76 6.60 -12.44 12.43
C SER A 76 5.98 -11.07 12.75
N VAL A 77 5.02 -10.61 11.95
CA VAL A 77 4.35 -9.31 12.11
C VAL A 77 2.85 -9.53 12.26
N THR A 78 2.30 -9.09 13.38
CA THR A 78 0.85 -9.11 13.59
C THR A 78 0.20 -7.91 12.88
N ASP A 79 -0.65 -8.19 11.91
CA ASP A 79 -1.54 -7.20 11.31
C ASP A 79 -2.73 -6.89 12.23
N ARG A 80 -3.25 -5.66 12.17
CA ARG A 80 -4.19 -5.12 13.18
C ARG A 80 -5.59 -4.80 12.64
N PHE A 81 -5.78 -4.77 11.33
CA PHE A 81 -7.03 -4.30 10.69
C PHE A 81 -7.32 -5.03 9.39
N GLN A 82 -8.47 -4.74 8.78
CA GLN A 82 -8.75 -5.12 7.40
C GLN A 82 -7.69 -4.57 6.43
N THR A 83 -7.49 -5.26 5.31
CA THR A 83 -6.57 -4.86 4.25
C THR A 83 -6.86 -3.45 3.72
N VAL A 84 -8.15 -3.15 3.48
CA VAL A 84 -8.65 -1.80 3.23
C VAL A 84 -9.53 -1.39 4.39
N ARG A 85 -9.05 -0.44 5.20
CA ARG A 85 -9.72 0.03 6.42
C ARG A 85 -10.16 1.48 6.28
N LEU A 86 -11.46 1.69 6.09
CA LEU A 86 -12.07 3.02 6.14
C LEU A 86 -12.28 3.47 7.59
N GLU A 87 -11.84 4.69 7.92
CA GLU A 87 -11.93 5.24 9.27
C GLU A 87 -12.10 6.76 9.35
N ALA A 88 -12.57 7.24 10.49
CA ALA A 88 -12.53 8.67 10.82
C ALA A 88 -11.10 9.11 11.17
N SER A 89 -10.75 10.35 10.87
CA SER A 89 -9.50 10.98 11.30
C SER A 89 -9.80 12.12 12.26
N THR A 90 -9.80 11.83 13.56
CA THR A 90 -10.22 12.79 14.60
C THR A 90 -9.34 14.05 14.69
N ASN A 91 -8.09 13.99 14.21
CA ASN A 91 -7.15 15.09 14.34
C ASN A 91 -7.07 15.95 13.07
N ASN A 92 -7.36 15.38 11.90
CA ASN A 92 -7.11 16.02 10.61
C ASN A 92 -8.37 16.10 9.72
N CYS A 93 -9.45 15.41 10.12
CA CYS A 93 -10.78 15.43 9.51
C CYS A 93 -11.84 15.19 10.62
N PRO A 94 -11.85 16.02 11.69
CA PRO A 94 -12.67 15.77 12.89
C PRO A 94 -14.17 15.69 12.59
N ASP A 95 -14.63 16.46 11.60
CA ASP A 95 -16.03 16.52 11.17
C ASP A 95 -16.29 15.68 9.90
N GLY A 96 -15.40 14.73 9.59
CA GLY A 96 -15.49 13.91 8.39
C GLY A 96 -16.76 13.07 8.33
N MET A 97 -17.53 13.25 7.26
CA MET A 97 -18.78 12.57 6.97
C MET A 97 -18.55 11.30 6.16
N ILE A 98 -18.80 10.14 6.77
CA ILE A 98 -18.62 8.85 6.07
C ILE A 98 -19.48 8.78 4.79
N GLU A 99 -20.66 9.41 4.77
CA GLU A 99 -21.59 9.44 3.64
C GLU A 99 -21.09 10.17 2.39
N ARG A 100 -20.00 10.94 2.51
CA ARG A 100 -19.32 11.58 1.38
C ARG A 100 -18.17 10.74 0.82
N THR A 101 -17.90 9.59 1.44
CA THR A 101 -16.95 8.61 0.91
C THR A 101 -17.54 7.94 -0.33
N ARG A 102 -16.69 7.66 -1.31
CA ARG A 102 -17.03 6.87 -2.50
C ARG A 102 -15.83 5.99 -2.82
N ALA A 103 -16.03 4.71 -3.11
CA ALA A 103 -14.89 3.87 -3.45
C ALA A 103 -15.20 2.74 -4.41
N HIS A 104 -14.26 2.41 -5.29
CA HIS A 104 -14.31 1.16 -6.04
C HIS A 104 -13.20 0.21 -5.56
N ILE A 105 -13.59 -1.00 -5.15
CA ILE A 105 -12.67 -2.03 -4.69
C ILE A 105 -12.85 -3.27 -5.54
N SER A 106 -11.81 -3.71 -6.24
CA SER A 106 -11.90 -4.88 -7.11
C SER A 106 -10.58 -5.64 -7.23
N ASP A 107 -10.67 -6.96 -7.39
CA ASP A 107 -9.54 -7.86 -7.66
C ASP A 107 -8.33 -7.67 -6.72
N ASN A 108 -8.53 -7.47 -5.42
CA ASN A 108 -7.41 -7.37 -4.49
C ASN A 108 -7.21 -8.71 -3.76
N ILE A 109 -5.95 -9.14 -3.66
CA ILE A 109 -5.56 -10.41 -3.03
C ILE A 109 -4.89 -10.13 -1.69
N LEU A 110 -5.25 -10.90 -0.67
CA LEU A 110 -4.50 -11.04 0.59
C LEU A 110 -3.98 -12.47 0.67
N ASP A 111 -2.66 -12.62 0.61
CA ASP A 111 -1.98 -13.91 0.50
C ASP A 111 -2.55 -14.75 -0.64
N ASP A 112 -3.27 -15.83 -0.35
CA ASP A 112 -3.89 -16.72 -1.33
C ASP A 112 -5.43 -16.52 -1.41
N GLY A 113 -5.94 -15.46 -0.77
CA GLY A 113 -7.37 -15.18 -0.62
C GLY A 113 -7.77 -13.76 -1.04
N VAL A 114 -9.04 -13.42 -0.81
CA VAL A 114 -9.57 -12.08 -1.13
C VAL A 114 -9.17 -11.09 -0.04
N ALA A 115 -8.70 -9.91 -0.45
CA ALA A 115 -8.38 -8.83 0.49
C ALA A 115 -9.60 -8.43 1.32
N THR A 116 -9.38 -8.19 2.62
CA THR A 116 -10.46 -7.85 3.54
C THR A 116 -10.77 -6.35 3.49
N VAL A 117 -12.05 -6.00 3.54
CA VAL A 117 -12.54 -4.62 3.50
C VAL A 117 -13.38 -4.35 4.75
N SER A 118 -13.23 -3.16 5.33
CA SER A 118 -14.03 -2.76 6.48
C SER A 118 -15.51 -2.60 6.09
N GLY A 119 -16.42 -3.33 6.73
CA GLY A 119 -17.84 -3.37 6.34
C GLY A 119 -18.61 -2.04 6.46
N ASN A 120 -18.07 -1.02 7.15
CA ASN A 120 -18.63 0.33 7.10
C ASN A 120 -18.43 1.02 5.74
N LEU A 121 -17.59 0.47 4.86
CA LEU A 121 -17.41 0.97 3.49
C LEU A 121 -18.50 0.44 2.54
N ASP A 122 -19.13 -0.69 2.84
CA ASP A 122 -20.07 -1.38 1.94
C ASP A 122 -21.17 -0.47 1.34
N PRO A 123 -21.81 0.45 2.10
CA PRO A 123 -22.84 1.34 1.54
C PRO A 123 -22.32 2.39 0.56
N TYR A 124 -21.00 2.56 0.47
CA TYR A 124 -20.32 3.60 -0.30
C TYR A 124 -19.46 3.03 -1.43
N LEU A 125 -19.60 1.74 -1.70
CA LEU A 125 -18.96 1.08 -2.82
C LEU A 125 -19.67 1.42 -4.13
N GLU A 126 -18.88 1.83 -5.11
CA GLU A 126 -19.32 2.13 -6.46
C GLU A 126 -19.13 0.92 -7.37
N SER A 127 -20.10 0.71 -8.26
CA SER A 127 -20.09 -0.43 -9.19
C SER A 127 -18.99 -0.37 -10.26
N ALA A 128 -18.40 0.82 -10.47
CA ALA A 128 -17.31 1.07 -11.40
C ALA A 128 -16.25 1.98 -10.76
N PRO A 129 -15.00 2.01 -11.28
CA PRO A 129 -13.97 2.93 -10.83
C PRO A 129 -14.45 4.38 -10.77
N THR A 130 -14.06 5.08 -9.71
CA THR A 130 -14.36 6.50 -9.48
C THR A 130 -13.26 7.42 -10.00
N GLN A 131 -12.06 6.88 -10.18
CA GLN A 131 -10.89 7.51 -10.77
C GLN A 131 -10.65 6.94 -12.17
N ASP A 132 -9.98 7.71 -13.02
CA ASP A 132 -9.59 7.28 -14.36
C ASP A 132 -8.21 7.87 -14.73
N SER A 133 -7.16 7.06 -14.54
CA SER A 133 -5.82 7.35 -15.07
C SER A 133 -5.59 6.83 -16.48
N GLY A 134 -6.59 6.21 -17.10
CA GLY A 134 -6.44 5.48 -18.36
C GLY A 134 -5.68 4.15 -18.23
N LEU A 135 -5.37 3.72 -17.00
CA LEU A 135 -4.72 2.44 -16.76
C LEU A 135 -5.73 1.29 -16.86
N VAL A 136 -5.27 0.17 -17.42
CA VAL A 136 -5.99 -1.10 -17.37
C VAL A 136 -5.28 -1.98 -16.34
N ALA A 137 -5.98 -2.28 -15.25
CA ALA A 137 -5.43 -3.12 -14.19
C ALA A 137 -5.11 -4.53 -14.71
N ARG A 138 -3.93 -5.02 -14.36
CA ARG A 138 -3.55 -6.44 -14.50
C ARG A 138 -4.32 -7.28 -13.46
N PRO A 139 -4.57 -8.57 -13.75
CA PRO A 139 -5.08 -9.49 -12.74
C PRO A 139 -4.14 -9.54 -11.53
N ALA A 140 -4.66 -9.41 -10.31
CA ALA A 140 -3.82 -9.39 -9.11
C ALA A 140 -2.92 -10.62 -8.96
N SER A 141 -3.34 -11.79 -9.48
CA SER A 141 -2.54 -13.00 -9.49
C SER A 141 -1.20 -12.87 -10.24
N GLU A 142 -1.07 -11.90 -11.14
CA GLU A 142 0.15 -11.65 -11.93
C GLU A 142 1.01 -10.50 -11.37
N VAL A 143 0.46 -9.71 -10.45
CA VAL A 143 1.02 -8.42 -10.06
C VAL A 143 2.31 -8.55 -9.26
N ALA A 144 2.41 -9.53 -8.37
CA ALA A 144 3.59 -9.66 -7.50
C ALA A 144 4.87 -9.84 -8.33
N GLU A 145 4.90 -10.84 -9.21
CA GLU A 145 6.08 -11.10 -10.04
C GLU A 145 6.30 -10.01 -11.09
N TRP A 146 5.24 -9.39 -11.63
CA TRP A 146 5.36 -8.25 -12.53
C TRP A 146 6.03 -7.05 -11.83
N VAL A 147 5.63 -6.71 -10.61
CA VAL A 147 6.24 -5.63 -9.83
C VAL A 147 7.68 -5.99 -9.44
N TYR A 148 7.94 -7.21 -8.96
CA TYR A 148 9.30 -7.64 -8.59
C TYR A 148 10.28 -7.67 -9.76
N ALA A 149 9.80 -7.80 -10.99
CA ALA A 149 10.68 -7.75 -12.16
C ALA A 149 11.39 -6.41 -12.30
N ASP A 150 10.71 -5.29 -12.02
CA ASP A 150 11.18 -3.96 -12.44
C ASP A 150 11.18 -2.89 -11.33
N VAL A 151 10.56 -3.14 -10.18
CA VAL A 151 10.42 -2.11 -9.13
C VAL A 151 11.76 -1.66 -8.55
N GLY A 152 11.89 -0.35 -8.34
CA GLY A 152 13.04 0.28 -7.68
C GLY A 152 14.05 0.89 -8.64
N ALA A 153 15.16 1.38 -8.10
CA ALA A 153 16.27 1.93 -8.87
C ALA A 153 17.24 0.81 -9.27
N THR A 154 16.83 -0.02 -10.22
CA THR A 154 17.47 -1.31 -10.54
C THR A 154 18.46 -1.26 -11.71
N PHE A 155 18.67 -0.09 -12.31
CA PHE A 155 19.60 0.06 -13.44
C PHE A 155 21.05 0.23 -12.96
N PRO A 156 22.03 -0.48 -13.54
CA PRO A 156 21.90 -1.51 -14.58
C PRO A 156 21.56 -2.91 -14.06
N ALA A 157 21.67 -3.15 -12.75
CA ALA A 157 21.25 -4.38 -12.09
C ALA A 157 20.82 -4.10 -10.64
N ARG A 158 19.98 -4.98 -10.08
CA ARG A 158 19.61 -4.98 -8.66
C ARG A 158 20.84 -5.15 -7.78
N ASP A 159 20.88 -4.41 -6.69
CA ASP A 159 21.90 -4.60 -5.65
C ASP A 159 21.47 -5.64 -4.60
N ALA A 160 22.32 -5.85 -3.59
CA ALA A 160 22.04 -6.80 -2.52
C ALA A 160 20.84 -6.37 -1.64
N ALA A 161 20.58 -5.07 -1.49
CA ALA A 161 19.44 -4.58 -0.73
C ALA A 161 18.13 -4.83 -1.48
N ASP A 162 18.10 -4.56 -2.79
CA ASP A 162 16.97 -4.87 -3.66
C ASP A 162 16.63 -6.36 -3.66
N ALA A 163 17.64 -7.21 -3.86
CA ALA A 163 17.47 -8.66 -3.88
C ALA A 163 16.94 -9.17 -2.53
N ARG A 164 17.48 -8.66 -1.42
CA ARG A 164 17.05 -9.02 -0.06
C ARG A 164 15.58 -8.72 0.16
N VAL A 165 15.11 -7.51 -0.15
CA VAL A 165 13.71 -7.12 0.16
C VAL A 165 12.69 -7.85 -0.72
N ILE A 166 13.05 -8.26 -1.94
CA ILE A 166 12.20 -9.12 -2.76
C ILE A 166 12.16 -10.54 -2.19
N GLU A 167 13.32 -11.08 -1.80
CA GLU A 167 13.39 -12.43 -1.23
C GLU A 167 12.63 -12.52 0.09
N HIS A 168 12.65 -11.47 0.90
CA HIS A 168 11.85 -11.38 2.13
C HIS A 168 10.35 -11.56 1.84
N ALA A 169 9.81 -10.94 0.79
CA ALA A 169 8.42 -11.14 0.40
C ALA A 169 8.14 -12.59 -0.05
N ARG A 170 8.99 -13.14 -0.92
CA ARG A 170 8.82 -14.50 -1.45
C ARG A 170 8.89 -15.57 -0.37
N THR A 171 9.73 -15.37 0.63
CA THR A 171 9.93 -16.31 1.75
C THR A 171 9.12 -15.97 2.99
N ARG A 172 8.37 -14.86 2.97
CA ARG A 172 7.67 -14.29 4.13
C ARG A 172 8.58 -14.13 5.36
N THR A 173 9.77 -13.58 5.16
CA THR A 173 10.79 -13.31 6.19
C THR A 173 11.12 -11.81 6.32
N GLY A 174 12.07 -11.48 7.20
CA GLY A 174 12.48 -10.10 7.46
C GLY A 174 11.66 -9.43 8.57
N GLU A 175 12.10 -8.25 8.96
CA GLU A 175 11.56 -7.48 10.09
C GLU A 175 11.63 -5.98 9.84
N PHE A 176 11.00 -5.19 10.70
CA PHE A 176 11.11 -3.74 10.65
C PHE A 176 12.50 -3.29 11.10
N LEU A 177 13.32 -2.84 10.15
CA LEU A 177 14.66 -2.34 10.41
C LEU A 177 14.63 -1.11 11.33
N ARG A 178 15.66 -0.99 12.18
CA ARG A 178 15.89 0.17 13.08
C ARG A 178 17.11 0.98 12.67
N SER A 179 18.01 0.37 11.91
CA SER A 179 19.24 0.99 11.42
C SER A 179 19.68 0.34 10.11
N PRO A 180 20.37 1.07 9.20
CA PRO A 180 21.02 0.44 8.06
C PRO A 180 22.03 -0.65 8.49
N ALA A 181 22.64 -0.49 9.67
CA ALA A 181 23.61 -1.46 10.21
C ALA A 181 22.99 -2.85 10.45
N ASP A 182 21.67 -2.94 10.66
CA ASP A 182 20.96 -4.21 10.86
C ASP A 182 21.05 -5.12 9.61
N VAL A 183 21.36 -4.53 8.45
CA VAL A 183 21.49 -5.22 7.15
C VAL A 183 22.84 -4.97 6.49
N GLY A 184 23.86 -4.59 7.26
CA GLY A 184 25.23 -4.41 6.78
C GLY A 184 25.60 -2.99 6.34
N GLY A 185 24.70 -2.02 6.51
CA GLY A 185 24.95 -0.61 6.20
C GLY A 185 24.57 -0.21 4.77
N TYR A 186 24.88 1.03 4.41
CA TYR A 186 24.71 1.50 3.04
C TYR A 186 25.76 0.87 2.11
N PRO A 187 25.41 0.61 0.85
CA PRO A 187 26.39 0.17 -0.13
C PRO A 187 27.51 1.19 -0.29
N ALA A 188 28.73 0.71 -0.50
CA ALA A 188 29.83 1.58 -0.91
C ALA A 188 29.54 2.10 -2.32
N LEU A 189 29.39 3.41 -2.46
CA LEU A 189 29.20 4.03 -3.77
C LEU A 189 30.53 4.00 -4.53
N ALA A 190 30.50 3.49 -5.75
CA ALA A 190 31.63 3.65 -6.67
C ALA A 190 31.75 5.15 -7.01
N GLY A 191 32.93 5.72 -6.74
CA GLY A 191 33.28 7.09 -7.11
C GLY A 191 33.64 7.24 -8.58
#